data_AF-A0A963ZET5-F1
#
_entry.id   AF-A0A963ZET5-F1
#
_cell.length_a   1.000
_cell.length_b   1.000
_cell.length_c   1.000
_cell.angle_alpha   90.00
_cell.angle_beta   90.00
_cell.angle_gamma   90.00
#
_symmetry.space_group_name_H-M   'P 1'
#
loop_
_entity.id
_entity.type
_entity.pdbx_description
1 polymer ?
#
loop_
_entity_poly.entity_id
_entity_poly.type
_entity_poly.pdbx_seq_one_letter_code
_entity_poly.pdbx_strand_id
1 'polypeptide(L)'
;MNNHPDNLTPILIGFKLPKSILPAIIDLNQNLELMQINFRKCLPHVTLWMGFIPSKQIESLRLGLEKIFKNVEIVINLGTMGIFQSKFGSVLSLELILNRELYLLQNRVHHFFEPFREIAESCDGFDQATVDYVNGFSNKSLDNYTPHITIGFGAKVPEIYMPNTIKLIDPMMFRVGNYCTCESLVQ
;
A
#
# COMPACT_ATOMS: atom_id res chain seq x y z
N MET A 1 1.91 -6.07 36.57
CA MET A 1 2.12 -4.73 35.98
C MET A 1 1.49 -4.77 34.61
N ASN A 2 0.33 -4.14 34.45
CA ASN A 2 -0.32 -4.05 33.13
C ASN A 2 0.48 -3.03 32.33
N ASN A 3 1.47 -3.51 31.58
CA ASN A 3 2.07 -2.74 30.51
C ASN A 3 0.91 -2.29 29.63
N HIS A 4 0.64 -0.99 29.58
CA HIS A 4 -0.21 -0.46 28.53
C HIS A 4 0.33 -1.02 27.21
N PRO A 5 -0.50 -1.65 26.36
CA PRO A 5 -0.05 -2.04 25.03
C PRO A 5 0.54 -0.80 24.40
N ASP A 6 1.81 -0.87 23.98
CA ASP A 6 2.44 0.20 23.23
C ASP A 6 1.45 0.61 22.13
N ASN A 7 1.08 1.90 22.06
CA ASN A 7 0.08 2.35 21.09
C ASN A 7 0.58 1.95 19.69
N LEU A 8 -0.07 0.96 19.07
CA LEU A 8 0.33 0.43 17.78
C LEU A 8 -0.30 1.28 16.70
N THR A 9 0.50 1.68 15.73
CA THR A 9 0.03 2.44 14.57
C THR A 9 0.20 1.59 13.32
N PRO A 10 -0.85 1.40 12.50
CA PRO A 10 -0.73 0.71 11.25
C PRO A 10 -0.05 1.62 10.22
N ILE A 11 1.07 1.14 9.69
CA ILE A 11 1.94 1.86 8.78
C ILE A 11 2.04 1.11 7.45
N LEU A 12 2.13 1.90 6.37
CA LEU A 12 2.42 1.45 5.03
C LEU A 12 3.67 2.15 4.52
N ILE A 13 4.58 1.39 3.90
CA ILE A 13 5.69 1.91 3.12
C ILE A 13 5.40 1.63 1.66
N GLY A 14 5.49 2.65 0.82
CA GLY A 14 5.15 2.51 -0.59
C GLY A 14 5.38 3.77 -1.41
N PHE A 15 4.95 3.75 -2.66
CA PHE A 15 5.04 4.89 -3.56
C PHE A 15 3.69 5.56 -3.74
N LYS A 16 3.69 6.89 -3.87
CA LYS A 16 2.56 7.60 -4.50
C LYS A 16 2.57 7.34 -6.00
N LEU A 17 1.41 7.33 -6.62
CA LEU A 17 1.34 7.28 -8.08
C LEU A 17 1.79 8.61 -8.72
N PRO A 18 2.43 8.56 -9.89
CA PRO A 18 2.78 9.76 -10.63
C PRO A 18 1.54 10.49 -11.12
N LYS A 19 1.64 11.83 -11.23
CA LYS A 19 0.54 12.68 -11.70
C LYS A 19 0.01 12.31 -13.08
N SER A 20 0.82 11.64 -13.91
CA SER A 20 0.44 11.23 -15.26
C SER A 20 -0.64 10.14 -15.30
N ILE A 21 -0.74 9.27 -14.29
CA ILE A 21 -1.72 8.18 -14.27
C ILE A 21 -2.89 8.46 -13.31
N LEU A 22 -2.72 9.36 -12.34
CA LEU A 22 -3.74 9.67 -11.33
C LEU A 22 -5.13 10.00 -11.92
N PRO A 23 -5.27 10.85 -12.97
CA PRO A 23 -6.59 11.15 -13.52
C PRO A 23 -7.33 9.91 -14.01
N ALA A 24 -6.64 8.99 -14.68
CA ALA A 24 -7.23 7.76 -15.18
C ALA A 24 -7.64 6.81 -14.04
N ILE A 25 -6.82 6.68 -13.00
CA ILE A 25 -7.16 5.87 -11.81
C ILE A 25 -8.37 6.44 -11.07
N ILE A 26 -8.46 7.76 -10.95
CA ILE A 26 -9.59 8.44 -10.31
C ILE A 26 -10.86 8.28 -11.13
N ASP A 27 -10.78 8.47 -12.45
CA ASP A 27 -11.92 8.28 -13.36
C ASP A 27 -12.44 6.84 -13.30
N LEU A 28 -11.56 5.84 -13.38
CA LEU A 28 -11.93 4.44 -13.21
C LEU A 28 -12.65 4.21 -11.89
N ASN A 29 -12.11 4.73 -10.79
CA ASN A 29 -12.71 4.57 -9.48
C ASN A 29 -14.13 5.19 -9.40
N GLN A 30 -14.33 6.37 -9.99
CA GLN A 30 -15.61 7.09 -9.98
C GLN A 30 -16.69 6.41 -10.84
N ASN A 31 -16.29 5.56 -11.77
CA ASN A 31 -17.19 4.80 -12.64
C ASN A 31 -17.46 3.36 -12.15
N LEU A 32 -16.97 2.99 -10.95
CA LEU A 32 -17.26 1.67 -10.37
C LEU A 32 -18.69 1.55 -9.87
N GLU A 33 -19.30 0.39 -10.14
CA GLU A 33 -20.70 0.06 -9.79
C GLU A 33 -20.89 -0.25 -8.29
N LEU A 34 -19.85 -0.69 -7.58
CA LEU A 34 -19.96 -1.14 -6.18
C LEU A 34 -19.55 -0.06 -5.18
N MET A 35 -18.27 -0.01 -4.83
CA MET A 35 -17.75 0.91 -3.81
C MET A 35 -16.51 1.64 -4.33
N GLN A 36 -16.53 2.95 -4.16
CA GLN A 36 -15.49 3.87 -4.59
C GLN A 36 -14.55 4.15 -3.42
N ILE A 37 -13.23 4.18 -3.68
CA ILE A 37 -12.26 4.68 -2.73
C ILE A 37 -12.29 6.20 -2.81
N ASN A 38 -12.47 6.85 -1.66
CA ASN A 38 -12.45 8.30 -1.63
C ASN A 38 -11.02 8.83 -1.81
N PHE A 39 -10.59 9.01 -3.06
CA PHE A 39 -9.25 9.52 -3.38
C PHE A 39 -9.02 11.00 -3.01
N ARG A 40 -10.01 11.68 -2.40
CA ARG A 40 -9.76 12.97 -1.71
C ARG A 40 -9.18 12.78 -0.31
N LYS A 41 -9.44 11.63 0.31
CA LYS A 41 -8.96 11.25 1.65
C LYS A 41 -7.89 10.17 1.60
N CYS A 42 -7.84 9.40 0.51
CA CYS A 42 -6.93 8.28 0.32
C CYS A 42 -6.02 8.53 -0.87
N LEU A 43 -4.76 8.13 -0.78
CA LEU A 43 -3.80 8.24 -1.88
C LEU A 43 -3.67 6.90 -2.59
N PRO A 44 -3.90 6.84 -3.92
CA PRO A 44 -3.48 5.71 -4.72
C PRO A 44 -1.98 5.47 -4.56
N HIS A 45 -1.59 4.20 -4.39
CA HIS A 45 -0.22 3.86 -4.05
C HIS A 45 0.20 2.49 -4.59
N VAL A 46 1.51 2.22 -4.52
CA VAL A 46 2.11 0.89 -4.70
C VAL A 46 2.76 0.50 -3.38
N THR A 47 2.28 -0.57 -2.75
CA THR A 47 2.75 -1.02 -1.43
C THR A 47 4.06 -1.79 -1.54
N LEU A 48 5.03 -1.49 -0.68
CA LEU A 48 6.26 -2.26 -0.48
C LEU A 48 6.23 -3.05 0.84
N TRP A 49 5.62 -2.47 1.88
CA TRP A 49 5.51 -3.09 3.20
C TRP A 49 4.29 -2.52 3.94
N MET A 50 3.66 -3.32 4.81
CA MET A 50 2.67 -2.87 5.79
C MET A 50 2.92 -3.55 7.13
N GLY A 51 2.51 -2.93 8.23
CA GLY A 51 2.58 -3.54 9.56
C GLY A 51 2.18 -2.58 10.66
N PHE A 52 1.93 -3.11 11.85
CA PHE A 52 1.77 -2.30 13.05
C PHE A 52 3.14 -1.99 13.65
N ILE A 53 3.37 -0.73 14.00
CA ILE A 53 4.62 -0.25 14.61
C ILE A 53 4.26 0.51 15.89
N PRO A 54 4.99 0.33 17.01
CA PRO A 54 4.83 1.17 18.18
C PRO A 54 5.00 2.66 17.85
N SER A 55 4.04 3.50 18.25
CA SER A 55 4.01 4.92 17.86
C SER A 55 5.31 5.66 18.17
N LYS A 56 5.99 5.28 19.27
CA LYS A 56 7.27 5.87 19.69
C LYS A 56 8.43 5.65 18.70
N GLN A 57 8.33 4.65 17.82
CA GLN A 57 9.39 4.30 16.87
C GLN A 57 9.21 4.94 15.49
N ILE A 58 7.98 5.37 15.17
CA ILE A 58 7.60 5.86 13.83
C ILE A 58 8.54 6.95 13.32
N GLU A 59 8.80 7.98 14.14
CA GLU A 59 9.61 9.11 13.69
C GLU A 59 11.05 8.70 13.37
N SER A 60 11.66 7.85 14.21
CA SER A 60 13.02 7.34 13.96
C SER A 60 13.09 6.51 12.68
N LEU A 61 12.05 5.71 12.40
CA LEU A 61 11.95 4.89 11.20
C LEU A 61 11.67 5.71 9.94
N ARG A 62 10.87 6.79 10.05
CA ARG A 62 10.64 7.74 8.97
C ARG A 62 11.95 8.41 8.54
N LEU A 63 12.73 8.89 9.49
CA LEU A 63 14.06 9.45 9.22
C LEU A 63 15.02 8.42 8.63
N GLY A 64 14.94 7.16 9.09
CA GLY A 64 15.68 6.03 8.51
C GLY A 64 15.31 5.77 7.05
N LEU A 65 14.01 5.77 6.73
CA LEU A 65 13.50 5.61 5.37
C LEU A 65 14.05 6.70 4.44
N GLU A 66 13.92 7.97 4.85
CA GLU A 66 14.39 9.12 4.07
C GLU A 66 15.91 9.11 3.87
N LYS A 67 16.67 8.57 4.82
CA LYS A 67 18.12 8.47 4.68
C LYS A 67 18.55 7.35 3.74
N ILE A 68 17.91 6.18 3.84
CA ILE A 68 18.35 4.94 3.18
C ILE A 68 17.78 4.79 1.77
N PHE A 69 16.57 5.31 1.54
CA PHE A 69 15.79 5.07 0.33
C PHE A 69 15.46 6.35 -0.45
N LYS A 70 16.21 7.43 -0.22
CA LYS A 70 16.10 8.67 -1.00
C LYS A 70 16.75 8.55 -2.39
N ASN A 71 16.20 9.30 -3.34
CA ASN A 71 16.56 9.30 -4.76
C ASN A 71 16.35 7.93 -5.42
N VAL A 72 15.39 7.15 -4.91
CA VAL A 72 15.01 5.89 -5.53
C VAL A 72 14.07 6.20 -6.67
N GLU A 73 14.44 5.76 -7.87
CA GLU A 73 13.61 5.89 -9.06
C GLU A 73 13.49 4.52 -9.73
N ILE A 74 12.25 4.09 -9.99
CA ILE A 74 11.97 2.81 -10.66
C ILE A 74 10.99 3.08 -11.79
N VAL A 75 11.35 2.63 -13.00
CA VAL A 75 10.42 2.57 -14.13
C VAL A 75 9.80 1.18 -14.16
N ILE A 76 8.48 1.10 -14.11
CA ILE A 76 7.76 -0.17 -14.09
C ILE A 76 6.70 -0.21 -15.18
N ASN A 77 6.57 -1.37 -15.81
CA ASN A 77 5.51 -1.62 -16.78
C ASN A 77 4.19 -1.86 -16.05
N LEU A 78 3.12 -1.27 -16.57
CA LEU A 78 1.77 -1.61 -16.15
C LEU A 78 1.40 -2.97 -16.73
N GLY A 79 0.78 -3.81 -15.92
CA GLY A 79 0.28 -5.12 -16.30
C GLY A 79 -1.21 -5.06 -16.65
N THR A 80 -1.90 -6.16 -16.38
CA THR A 80 -3.33 -6.29 -16.61
C THR A 80 -4.14 -5.69 -15.47
N MET A 81 -5.32 -5.16 -15.79
CA MET A 81 -6.33 -4.95 -14.78
C MET A 81 -6.99 -6.28 -14.43
N GLY A 82 -7.19 -6.52 -13.14
CA GLY A 82 -7.74 -7.76 -12.62
C GLY A 82 -8.73 -7.48 -11.50
N ILE A 83 -9.63 -8.44 -11.30
CA ILE A 83 -10.51 -8.48 -10.15
C ILE A 83 -10.07 -9.63 -9.27
N PHE A 84 -9.78 -9.34 -8.01
CA PHE A 84 -9.54 -10.38 -7.00
C PHE A 84 -10.63 -10.36 -5.93
N GLN A 85 -10.90 -11.52 -5.35
CA GLN A 85 -11.84 -11.63 -4.24
C GLN A 85 -11.12 -11.30 -2.93
N SER A 86 -11.65 -10.32 -2.20
CA SER A 86 -11.22 -9.97 -0.86
C SER A 86 -12.33 -10.27 0.16
N LYS A 87 -12.01 -10.22 1.46
CA LYS A 87 -13.02 -10.28 2.53
C LYS A 87 -14.08 -9.17 2.42
N PHE A 88 -13.76 -8.08 1.71
CA PHE A 88 -14.63 -6.92 1.50
C PHE A 88 -15.40 -6.96 0.15
N GLY A 89 -15.20 -8.01 -0.65
CA GLY A 89 -15.80 -8.18 -1.97
C GLY A 89 -14.78 -8.15 -3.11
N SER A 90 -15.31 -7.97 -4.33
CA SER A 90 -14.53 -7.96 -5.57
C SER A 90 -13.75 -6.66 -5.71
N VAL A 91 -12.42 -6.73 -5.69
CA VAL A 91 -11.52 -5.56 -5.77
C VAL A 91 -10.96 -5.46 -7.17
N LEU A 92 -11.19 -4.33 -7.83
CA LEU A 92 -10.51 -3.97 -9.07
C LEU A 92 -9.13 -3.42 -8.73
N SER A 93 -8.12 -3.97 -9.38
CA SER A 93 -6.74 -3.53 -9.26
C SER A 93 -6.05 -3.50 -10.62
N LEU A 94 -5.04 -2.65 -10.73
CA LEU A 94 -4.10 -2.64 -11.84
C LEU A 94 -2.81 -3.32 -11.37
N GLU A 95 -2.50 -4.47 -11.93
CA GLU A 95 -1.25 -5.18 -11.65
C GLU A 95 -0.07 -4.43 -12.25
N LEU A 96 1.08 -4.51 -11.59
CA LEU A 96 2.34 -4.02 -12.12
C LEU A 96 3.22 -5.21 -12.45
N ILE A 97 3.94 -5.14 -13.57
CA ILE A 97 4.87 -6.20 -13.94
C ILE A 97 6.09 -6.09 -13.01
N LEU A 98 6.20 -7.02 -12.05
CA LEU A 98 7.31 -7.06 -11.12
C LEU A 98 8.63 -7.19 -11.88
N ASN A 99 9.48 -6.16 -11.78
CA ASN A 99 10.83 -6.19 -12.31
C ASN A 99 11.85 -6.40 -11.17
N ARG A 100 13.11 -6.65 -11.54
CA ARG A 100 14.19 -6.90 -10.58
C ARG A 100 14.41 -5.74 -9.61
N GLU A 101 14.32 -4.50 -10.09
CA GLU A 101 14.57 -3.30 -9.27
C GLU A 101 13.51 -3.17 -8.16
N LEU A 102 12.24 -3.32 -8.51
CA LEU A 102 11.14 -3.27 -7.54
C LEU A 102 11.21 -4.43 -6.55
N TYR A 103 11.51 -5.64 -7.01
CA TYR A 103 11.70 -6.81 -6.14
C TYR A 103 12.82 -6.58 -5.12
N LEU A 104 14.00 -6.13 -5.58
CA LEU A 104 15.13 -5.86 -4.69
C LEU A 104 14.83 -4.73 -3.70
N LEU A 105 14.13 -3.68 -4.13
CA LEU A 105 13.70 -2.61 -3.25
C LEU A 105 12.71 -3.13 -2.19
N GLN A 106 11.68 -3.87 -2.61
CA GLN A 106 10.67 -4.44 -1.73
C GLN A 106 11.33 -5.32 -0.66
N ASN A 107 12.25 -6.18 -1.06
CA ASN A 107 13.03 -7.00 -0.13
C ASN A 107 13.81 -6.15 0.87
N ARG A 108 14.53 -5.11 0.40
CA ARG A 108 15.30 -4.22 1.29
C ARG A 108 14.41 -3.48 2.29
N VAL A 109 13.28 -2.95 1.83
CA VAL A 109 12.30 -2.30 2.69
C VAL A 109 11.74 -3.30 3.70
N HIS A 110 11.35 -4.49 3.26
CA HIS A 110 10.83 -5.53 4.13
C HIS A 110 11.83 -5.86 5.25
N HIS A 111 13.07 -6.21 4.92
CA HIS A 111 14.08 -6.55 5.93
C HIS A 111 14.41 -5.40 6.88
N PHE A 112 14.30 -4.14 6.42
CA PHE A 112 14.53 -2.97 7.27
C PHE A 112 13.40 -2.77 8.29
N PHE A 113 12.13 -2.92 7.88
CA PHE A 113 10.97 -2.63 8.72
C PHE A 113 10.46 -3.82 9.54
N GLU A 114 10.68 -5.06 9.08
CA GLU A 114 10.15 -6.26 9.73
C GLU A 114 10.55 -6.43 11.21
N PRO A 115 11.79 -6.10 11.65
CA PRO A 115 12.16 -6.17 13.07
C PRO A 115 11.32 -5.28 13.99
N PHE A 116 10.61 -4.29 13.43
CA PHE A 116 9.78 -3.34 14.16
C PHE A 116 8.28 -3.65 14.07
N ARG A 117 7.90 -4.71 13.33
CA ARG A 117 6.51 -5.13 13.20
C ARG A 117 6.03 -5.76 14.51
N GLU A 118 4.87 -5.34 14.96
CA GLU A 118 4.10 -6.02 16.01
C GLU A 118 2.78 -6.55 15.45
N ILE A 119 2.19 -7.51 16.16
CA ILE A 119 0.87 -8.05 15.86
C ILE A 119 -0.15 -7.32 16.74
N ALA A 120 -1.15 -6.72 16.12
CA ALA A 120 -2.27 -6.09 16.84
C ALA A 120 -3.46 -7.06 16.87
N GLU A 121 -4.07 -7.28 18.03
CA GLU A 121 -5.33 -8.01 18.13
C GLU A 121 -6.50 -7.18 17.60
N SER A 122 -6.47 -5.87 17.87
CA SER A 122 -7.43 -4.87 17.42
C SER A 122 -6.74 -3.50 17.25
N CYS A 123 -7.39 -2.57 16.56
CA CYS A 123 -6.94 -1.19 16.41
C CYS A 123 -8.16 -0.26 16.35
N ASP A 124 -8.20 0.76 17.22
CA ASP A 124 -9.33 1.68 17.29
C ASP A 124 -9.59 2.37 15.93
N GLY A 125 -10.84 2.32 15.48
CA GLY A 125 -11.25 2.90 14.19
C GLY A 125 -11.01 2.00 12.96
N PHE A 126 -10.49 0.78 13.15
CA PHE A 126 -10.30 -0.20 12.07
C PHE A 126 -11.23 -1.38 12.24
N ASP A 127 -11.70 -1.93 11.11
CA ASP A 127 -12.36 -3.23 11.13
C ASP A 127 -11.35 -4.37 11.31
N GLN A 128 -11.82 -5.50 11.84
CA GLN A 128 -10.98 -6.66 12.09
C GLN A 128 -10.35 -7.21 10.81
N ALA A 129 -11.05 -7.11 9.67
CA ALA A 129 -10.53 -7.59 8.41
C ALA A 129 -9.30 -6.79 7.94
N THR A 130 -9.25 -5.49 8.25
CA THR A 130 -8.09 -4.63 7.99
C THR A 130 -6.95 -4.96 8.95
N VAL A 131 -7.24 -5.15 10.23
CA VAL A 131 -6.23 -5.60 11.22
C VAL A 131 -5.60 -6.93 10.79
N ASP A 132 -6.42 -7.92 10.46
CA ASP A 132 -5.99 -9.22 9.94
C ASP A 132 -5.13 -9.08 8.67
N TYR A 133 -5.53 -8.20 7.75
CA TYR A 133 -4.81 -7.99 6.50
C TYR A 133 -3.41 -7.42 6.75
N VAL A 134 -3.30 -6.40 7.62
CA VAL A 134 -2.02 -5.77 7.96
C VAL A 134 -1.10 -6.75 8.70
N ASN A 135 -1.64 -7.50 9.68
CA ASN A 135 -0.88 -8.55 10.39
C ASN A 135 -0.37 -9.63 9.44
N GLY A 136 -1.18 -10.02 8.44
CA GLY A 136 -0.86 -11.06 7.48
C GLY A 136 -0.01 -10.62 6.28
N PHE A 137 0.45 -9.37 6.24
CA PHE A 137 1.13 -8.83 5.06
C PHE A 137 2.46 -9.54 4.73
N SER A 138 3.20 -10.07 5.74
CA SER A 138 4.42 -10.86 5.50
C SER A 138 4.21 -11.99 4.50
N ASN A 139 3.05 -12.65 4.54
CA ASN A 139 2.73 -13.77 3.65
C ASN A 139 2.56 -13.36 2.18
N LYS A 140 2.43 -12.05 1.90
CA LYS A 140 2.26 -11.44 0.56
C LYS A 140 3.49 -10.63 0.12
N SER A 141 4.61 -10.84 0.79
CA SER A 141 5.87 -10.13 0.54
C SER A 141 6.96 -11.09 0.08
N LEU A 142 8.13 -10.56 -0.28
CA LEU A 142 9.26 -11.36 -0.76
C LEU A 142 8.87 -12.17 -2.00
N ASP A 143 8.98 -13.50 -1.96
CA ASP A 143 8.70 -14.37 -3.10
C ASP A 143 7.21 -14.41 -3.49
N ASN A 144 6.31 -13.99 -2.59
CA ASN A 144 4.88 -13.88 -2.86
C ASN A 144 4.45 -12.45 -3.25
N TYR A 145 5.40 -11.54 -3.47
CA TYR A 145 5.10 -10.14 -3.73
C TYR A 145 4.46 -9.93 -5.11
N THR A 146 3.22 -9.43 -5.11
CA THR A 146 2.46 -9.08 -6.31
C THR A 146 2.13 -7.59 -6.31
N PRO A 147 2.96 -6.72 -6.92
CA PRO A 147 2.74 -5.29 -6.89
C PRO A 147 1.49 -4.91 -7.69
N HIS A 148 0.61 -4.14 -7.06
CA HIS A 148 -0.62 -3.69 -7.68
C HIS A 148 -1.03 -2.32 -7.15
N ILE A 149 -1.94 -1.68 -7.89
CA ILE A 149 -2.61 -0.45 -7.53
C ILE A 149 -4.08 -0.79 -7.34
N THR A 150 -4.58 -0.65 -6.12
CA THR A 150 -6.01 -0.81 -5.84
C THR A 150 -6.78 0.38 -6.42
N ILE A 151 -7.76 0.10 -7.28
CA ILE A 151 -8.61 1.13 -7.90
C ILE A 151 -9.90 1.29 -7.10
N GLY A 152 -10.52 0.19 -6.66
CA GLY A 152 -11.74 0.20 -5.86
C GLY A 152 -12.45 -1.14 -5.93
N PHE A 153 -13.76 -1.17 -5.64
CA PHE A 153 -14.55 -2.39 -5.67
C PHE A 153 -15.43 -2.44 -6.92
N GLY A 154 -15.38 -3.54 -7.67
CA GLY A 154 -16.09 -3.69 -8.93
C GLY A 154 -16.19 -5.14 -9.40
N ALA A 155 -17.17 -5.41 -10.25
CA ALA A 155 -17.43 -6.74 -10.82
C ALA A 155 -16.98 -6.89 -12.28
N LYS A 156 -16.53 -5.80 -12.92
CA LYS A 156 -16.10 -5.78 -14.33
C LYS A 156 -14.78 -5.06 -14.49
N VAL A 157 -13.97 -5.54 -15.43
CA VAL A 157 -12.74 -4.86 -15.84
C VAL A 157 -13.11 -3.90 -16.98
N PRO A 158 -12.97 -2.58 -16.81
CA PRO A 158 -13.28 -1.63 -17.87
C PRO A 158 -12.22 -1.67 -18.97
N GLU A 159 -12.59 -1.29 -20.19
CA GLU A 159 -11.60 -1.02 -21.25
C GLU A 159 -11.07 0.40 -21.08
N ILE A 160 -9.76 0.55 -20.84
CA ILE A 160 -9.12 1.85 -20.72
C ILE A 160 -7.70 1.82 -21.27
N TYR A 161 -7.29 2.94 -21.86
CA TYR A 161 -5.93 3.16 -22.27
C TYR A 161 -5.13 3.76 -21.11
N MET A 162 -4.13 3.01 -20.65
CA MET A 162 -3.14 3.46 -19.67
C MET A 162 -1.78 3.57 -20.36
N PRO A 163 -0.86 4.42 -19.86
CA PRO A 163 0.51 4.40 -20.35
C PRO A 163 1.14 3.03 -20.09
N ASN A 164 2.01 2.55 -20.97
CA ASN A 164 2.65 1.24 -20.78
C ASN A 164 3.57 1.20 -19.55
N THR A 165 4.09 2.36 -19.13
CA THR A 165 5.05 2.49 -18.02
C THR A 165 4.70 3.65 -17.11
N ILE A 166 5.05 3.52 -15.84
CA ILE A 166 5.06 4.61 -14.87
C ILE A 166 6.42 4.73 -14.21
N LYS A 167 6.75 5.93 -13.72
CA LYS A 167 7.94 6.18 -12.90
C LYS A 167 7.51 6.36 -11.45
N LEU A 168 8.04 5.51 -10.57
CA LEU A 168 7.88 5.58 -9.12
C LEU A 168 9.11 6.26 -8.54
N ILE A 169 8.91 7.25 -7.67
CA ILE A 169 9.97 8.08 -7.09
C ILE A 169 9.78 8.10 -5.58
N ASP A 170 10.86 7.80 -4.86
CA ASP A 170 11.03 7.86 -3.41
C ASP A 170 9.90 7.18 -2.60
N PRO A 171 10.16 6.00 -2.00
CA PRO A 171 9.19 5.41 -1.11
C PRO A 171 8.96 6.29 0.12
N MET A 172 7.71 6.37 0.57
CA MET A 172 7.24 7.18 1.68
C MET A 172 6.55 6.32 2.72
N MET A 173 6.46 6.85 3.94
CA MET A 173 5.71 6.26 5.04
C MET A 173 4.33 6.89 5.13
N PHE A 174 3.31 6.04 5.26
CA PHE A 174 1.91 6.45 5.31
C PHE A 174 1.21 5.82 6.51
N ARG A 175 0.19 6.53 7.01
CA ARG A 175 -0.82 5.92 7.86
C ARG A 175 -1.77 5.11 7.00
N VAL A 176 -1.98 3.86 7.41
CA VAL A 176 -3.03 3.01 6.85
C VAL A 176 -4.37 3.50 7.41
N GLY A 177 -5.40 3.54 6.57
CA GLY A 177 -6.80 3.70 6.97
C GLY A 177 -7.56 2.39 6.78
N ASN A 178 -8.86 2.42 7.07
CA ASN A 178 -9.68 1.23 6.93
C ASN A 178 -9.71 0.73 5.46
N TYR A 179 -9.92 -0.58 5.26
CA TYR A 179 -9.79 -1.25 3.96
C TYR A 179 -8.38 -1.16 3.34
N CYS A 180 -7.36 -0.98 4.18
CA CYS A 180 -5.96 -0.82 3.78
C CYS A 180 -5.73 0.38 2.83
N THR A 181 -6.59 1.40 2.92
CA THR A 181 -6.39 2.65 2.19
C THR A 181 -5.22 3.44 2.77
N CYS A 182 -4.62 4.32 1.99
CA CYS A 182 -3.51 5.16 2.44
C CYS A 182 -4.05 6.57 2.76
N GLU A 183 -4.22 6.93 4.03
CA GLU A 183 -4.91 8.20 4.39
C GLU A 183 -4.00 9.42 4.31
N SER A 184 -2.82 9.35 4.95
CA SER A 184 -1.94 10.50 5.06
C SER A 184 -0.48 10.10 5.12
N LEU A 185 0.38 11.02 4.69
CA LEU A 185 1.80 10.91 4.93
C LEU A 185 2.05 11.01 6.43
N VAL A 186 2.94 10.15 6.94
CA VAL A 186 3.56 10.39 8.23
C VAL A 186 4.54 11.55 8.03
N GLN A 187 4.21 12.71 8.58
CA GLN A 187 5.07 13.91 8.60
C GLN A 187 5.85 13.99 9.90
#